data_AF-A0A753L335-F1
#
_entry.id   AF-A0A753L335-F1
#
_cell.length_a   1.000
_cell.length_b   1.000
_cell.length_c   1.000
_cell.angle_alpha   90.00
_cell.angle_beta   90.00
_cell.angle_gamma   90.00
#
_symmetry.space_group_name_H-M   'P 1'
#
loop_
_entity.id
_entity.type
_entity.pdbx_description
1 polymer ?
#
loop_
_entity_poly.entity_id
_entity_poly.type
_entity_poly.pdbx_seq_one_letter_code
_entity_poly.pdbx_strand_id
1 'polypeptide(L)'
;YAGGDWQEDNGVWHQNVFAYYLSISCNHCEDPACTKVCPSGAMHKRDDGFVVVNEEVCIGCRYCHMACPYGAPQYNEAKGHMTKCDGCYDRVAEGKKPICVESCPLRALDFGPIDELRKKHGELAAVAPLPRAHFTKPNIVIKPNANSRPTGDTTGYLANPKEV
;
A
#
# COMPACT_ATOMS: atom_id res chain seq x y z
N TYR A 1 -2.57 12.90 -0.44
CA TYR A 1 -3.96 13.25 -0.79
C TYR A 1 -4.23 14.62 -0.22
N ALA A 2 -4.82 15.51 -1.01
CA ALA A 2 -5.05 16.90 -0.60
C ALA A 2 -6.38 17.40 -1.15
N GLY A 3 -6.93 18.46 -0.56
CA GLY A 3 -8.17 19.06 -1.00
C GLY A 3 -8.54 20.26 -0.13
N GLY A 4 -9.79 20.67 -0.25
CA GLY A 4 -10.32 21.88 0.36
C GLY A 4 -10.02 23.15 -0.43
N ASP A 5 -10.64 24.22 0.00
CA ASP A 5 -10.79 25.50 -0.66
C ASP A 5 -11.04 26.62 0.38
N TRP A 6 -11.27 27.83 -0.13
CA TRP A 6 -11.73 28.96 0.67
C TRP A 6 -13.27 29.00 0.70
N GLN A 7 -13.82 29.24 1.88
CA GLN A 7 -15.25 29.28 2.16
C GLN A 7 -15.58 30.68 2.69
N GLU A 8 -16.51 31.37 2.02
CA GLU A 8 -17.05 32.64 2.52
C GLU A 8 -18.29 32.37 3.38
N ASP A 9 -18.30 32.90 4.59
CA ASP A 9 -19.45 32.91 5.48
C ASP A 9 -19.65 34.32 6.05
N ASN A 10 -20.73 34.99 5.63
CA ASN A 10 -21.12 36.31 6.09
C ASN A 10 -20.01 37.39 5.99
N GLY A 11 -19.28 37.41 4.87
CA GLY A 11 -18.18 38.35 4.64
C GLY A 11 -16.89 38.00 5.38
N VAL A 12 -16.84 36.85 6.08
CA VAL A 12 -15.64 36.29 6.69
C VAL A 12 -15.17 35.10 5.87
N TRP A 13 -13.87 35.04 5.57
CA TRP A 13 -13.27 33.95 4.82
C TRP A 13 -12.62 32.94 5.77
N HIS A 14 -12.99 31.68 5.61
CA HIS A 14 -12.40 30.52 6.28
C HIS A 14 -11.84 29.54 5.24
N GLN A 15 -11.01 28.59 5.66
CA GLN A 15 -10.48 27.54 4.78
C GLN A 15 -10.73 26.17 5.40
N ASN A 16 -10.86 25.15 4.56
CA ASN A 16 -10.98 23.74 4.97
C ASN A 16 -9.88 22.86 4.33
N VAL A 17 -8.78 23.48 3.91
CA VAL A 17 -7.66 22.86 3.21
C VAL A 17 -7.03 21.78 4.05
N PHE A 18 -6.74 20.64 3.40
CA PHE A 18 -6.06 19.53 4.02
C PHE A 18 -5.06 18.90 3.07
N ALA A 19 -3.99 18.35 3.63
CA ALA A 19 -3.03 17.53 2.92
C ALA A 19 -2.43 16.51 3.89
N TYR A 20 -2.24 15.29 3.43
CA TYR A 20 -1.49 14.28 4.16
C TYR A 20 -0.77 13.33 3.21
N TYR A 21 0.37 12.85 3.68
CA TYR A 21 1.17 11.82 3.02
C TYR A 21 0.76 10.45 3.51
N LEU A 22 0.90 9.47 2.63
CA LEU A 22 0.70 8.08 2.94
C LEU A 22 1.86 7.31 2.33
N SER A 23 2.66 6.67 3.18
CA SER A 23 3.67 5.72 2.70
C SER A 23 2.99 4.39 2.45
N ILE A 24 3.05 3.89 1.22
CA ILE A 24 2.46 2.63 0.83
C ILE A 24 3.45 1.79 0.01
N SER A 25 3.34 0.48 0.14
CA SER A 25 4.06 -0.53 -0.62
C SER A 25 3.13 -1.71 -0.89
N CYS A 26 3.63 -2.86 -1.33
CA CYS A 26 2.83 -4.08 -1.35
C CYS A 26 2.36 -4.41 0.08
N ASN A 27 1.05 -4.60 0.27
CA ASN A 27 0.49 -4.91 1.58
C ASN A 27 0.61 -6.39 1.98
N HIS A 28 1.27 -7.23 1.16
CA HIS A 28 1.38 -8.68 1.32
C HIS A 28 0.08 -9.30 1.88
N CYS A 29 -1.02 -9.01 1.19
CA CYS A 29 -2.37 -9.13 1.74
C CYS A 29 -2.69 -10.54 2.23
N GLU A 30 -3.64 -10.63 3.16
CA GLU A 30 -4.13 -11.93 3.62
C GLU A 30 -4.87 -12.67 2.50
N ASP A 31 -5.68 -11.93 1.73
CA ASP A 31 -6.42 -12.43 0.58
C ASP A 31 -5.96 -11.75 -0.73
N PRO A 32 -4.76 -12.07 -1.25
CA PRO A 32 -4.12 -11.30 -2.30
C PRO A 32 -4.77 -11.54 -3.68
N ALA A 33 -5.44 -10.52 -4.21
CA ALA A 33 -6.05 -10.57 -5.55
C ALA A 33 -5.04 -10.91 -6.66
N CYS A 34 -3.78 -10.48 -6.52
CA CYS A 34 -2.74 -10.71 -7.53
C CYS A 34 -2.34 -12.19 -7.70
N THR A 35 -2.43 -13.01 -6.65
CA THR A 35 -2.10 -14.45 -6.74
C THR A 35 -3.24 -15.21 -7.43
N LYS A 36 -4.50 -14.88 -7.09
CA LYS A 36 -5.70 -15.53 -7.62
C LYS A 36 -5.85 -15.45 -9.13
N VAL A 37 -5.32 -14.38 -9.73
CA VAL A 37 -5.43 -14.13 -11.18
C VAL A 37 -4.20 -14.56 -11.97
N CYS A 38 -3.15 -15.08 -11.32
CA CYS A 38 -1.91 -15.42 -12.01
C CYS A 38 -2.03 -16.78 -12.71
N PRO A 39 -2.06 -16.83 -14.06
CA PRO A 39 -2.31 -18.08 -14.77
C PRO A 39 -1.11 -19.04 -14.74
N SER A 40 0.12 -18.54 -14.55
CA SER A 40 1.33 -19.38 -14.50
C SER A 40 1.70 -19.82 -13.09
N GLY A 41 1.00 -19.34 -12.05
CA GLY A 41 1.38 -19.58 -10.66
C GLY A 41 2.60 -18.80 -10.17
N ALA A 42 3.18 -17.92 -11.01
CA ALA A 42 4.36 -17.13 -10.63
C ALA A 42 4.12 -16.22 -9.41
N MET A 43 2.94 -15.61 -9.31
CA MET A 43 2.55 -14.80 -8.15
C MET A 43 2.00 -15.72 -7.05
N HIS A 44 2.68 -15.80 -5.91
CA HIS A 44 2.34 -16.73 -4.83
C HIS A 44 2.55 -16.10 -3.46
N LYS A 45 1.90 -16.65 -2.44
CA LYS A 45 2.13 -16.31 -1.02
C LYS A 45 2.97 -17.43 -0.41
N ARG A 46 4.10 -17.05 0.19
CA ARG A 46 5.00 -17.94 0.93
C ARG A 46 4.43 -18.24 2.31
N ASP A 47 4.97 -19.25 2.97
CA ASP A 47 4.55 -19.68 4.31
C ASP A 47 4.84 -18.63 5.39
N ASP A 48 5.85 -17.78 5.18
CA ASP A 48 6.18 -16.62 6.02
C ASP A 48 5.25 -15.41 5.79
N GLY A 49 4.24 -15.55 4.92
CA GLY A 49 3.23 -14.53 4.64
C GLY A 49 3.61 -13.56 3.52
N PHE A 50 4.85 -13.56 3.03
CA PHE A 50 5.23 -12.69 1.92
C PHE A 50 4.59 -13.18 0.61
N VAL A 51 3.73 -12.34 0.04
CA VAL A 51 3.37 -12.44 -1.38
C VAL A 51 4.59 -12.07 -2.23
N VAL A 52 5.00 -12.86 -3.21
CA VAL A 52 6.18 -12.61 -4.08
C VAL A 52 5.90 -13.08 -5.52
N VAL A 53 6.80 -12.76 -6.44
CA VAL A 53 6.76 -13.22 -7.84
C VAL A 53 7.97 -14.10 -8.12
N ASN A 54 7.75 -15.30 -8.67
CA ASN A 54 8.82 -16.10 -9.26
C ASN A 54 9.06 -15.60 -10.69
N GLU A 55 10.18 -14.92 -10.90
CA GLU A 55 10.55 -14.32 -12.19
C GLU A 55 10.81 -15.37 -13.29
N GLU A 56 11.25 -16.59 -12.92
CA GLU A 56 11.57 -17.67 -13.88
C GLU A 56 10.32 -18.27 -14.55
N VAL A 57 9.16 -18.19 -13.88
CA VAL A 57 7.88 -18.75 -14.34
C VAL A 57 6.91 -17.64 -14.80
N CYS A 58 7.29 -16.37 -14.60
CA CYS A 58 6.42 -15.26 -14.92
C CYS A 58 6.39 -14.99 -16.43
N ILE A 59 5.21 -15.13 -17.03
CA ILE A 59 4.99 -14.92 -18.48
C ILE A 59 4.66 -13.46 -18.85
N GLY A 60 4.78 -12.52 -17.91
CA GLY A 60 4.56 -11.09 -18.22
C GLY A 60 3.12 -10.68 -18.58
N CYS A 61 2.10 -11.51 -18.36
CA CYS A 61 0.70 -11.27 -18.78
C CYS A 61 0.00 -10.06 -18.13
N ARG A 62 0.59 -9.43 -17.10
CA ARG A 62 0.08 -8.24 -16.40
C ARG A 62 -1.26 -8.40 -15.65
N TYR A 63 -1.81 -9.60 -15.53
CA TYR A 63 -3.09 -9.82 -14.83
C TYR A 63 -3.02 -9.41 -13.36
N CYS A 64 -1.88 -9.69 -12.69
CA CYS A 64 -1.66 -9.29 -11.31
C CYS A 64 -1.64 -7.77 -11.11
N HIS A 65 -1.18 -6.99 -12.10
CA HIS A 65 -1.23 -5.53 -12.08
C HIS A 65 -2.68 -5.05 -12.17
N MET A 66 -3.45 -5.57 -13.14
CA MET A 66 -4.86 -5.21 -13.32
C MET A 66 -5.73 -5.55 -12.11
N ALA A 67 -5.42 -6.65 -11.40
CA ALA A 67 -6.20 -7.09 -10.25
C ALA A 67 -5.82 -6.42 -8.92
N CYS A 68 -4.61 -5.87 -8.80
CA CYS A 68 -4.15 -5.29 -7.54
C CYS A 68 -4.72 -3.88 -7.35
N PRO A 69 -5.59 -3.63 -6.35
CA PRO A 69 -6.22 -2.32 -6.20
C PRO A 69 -5.28 -1.27 -5.58
N TYR A 70 -4.03 -1.65 -5.29
CA TYR A 70 -2.97 -0.78 -4.77
C TYR A 70 -1.87 -0.49 -5.81
N GLY A 71 -1.98 -1.05 -7.02
CA GLY A 71 -0.95 -0.88 -8.05
C GLY A 71 0.43 -1.48 -7.71
N ALA A 72 0.51 -2.42 -6.77
CA ALA A 72 1.81 -2.91 -6.28
C ALA A 72 2.63 -3.70 -7.32
N PRO A 73 2.05 -4.58 -8.18
CA PRO A 73 2.76 -5.21 -9.27
C PRO A 73 2.96 -4.27 -10.46
N GLN A 74 4.20 -4.22 -10.96
CA GLN A 74 4.61 -3.40 -12.09
C GLN A 74 5.30 -4.27 -13.14
N TYR A 75 5.11 -3.97 -14.42
CA TYR A 75 5.79 -4.72 -15.49
C TYR A 75 7.18 -4.15 -15.72
N ASN A 76 8.19 -5.01 -15.75
CA ASN A 76 9.55 -4.61 -16.11
C ASN A 76 9.80 -4.96 -17.59
N GLU A 77 9.86 -3.94 -18.45
CA GLU A 77 10.05 -4.14 -19.89
C GLU A 77 11.39 -4.77 -20.23
N ALA A 78 12.46 -4.41 -19.52
CA ALA A 78 13.80 -4.95 -19.77
C ALA A 78 13.90 -6.43 -19.41
N LYS A 79 13.18 -6.87 -18.37
CA LYS A 79 13.19 -8.28 -17.95
C LYS A 79 12.10 -9.13 -18.62
N GLY A 80 11.06 -8.51 -19.18
CA GLY A 80 9.95 -9.22 -19.83
C GLY A 80 8.92 -9.83 -18.87
N HIS A 81 8.98 -9.50 -17.58
CA HIS A 81 8.08 -10.08 -16.58
C HIS A 81 7.65 -9.06 -15.51
N MET A 82 6.72 -9.47 -14.66
CA MET A 82 6.23 -8.65 -13.55
C MET A 82 7.27 -8.56 -12.43
N THR A 83 7.34 -7.43 -11.75
CA THR A 83 8.11 -7.19 -10.53
C THR A 83 7.22 -6.54 -9.47
N LYS A 84 7.62 -6.62 -8.20
CA LYS A 84 6.98 -5.92 -7.09
C LYS A 84 7.86 -5.95 -5.85
N CYS A 85 7.51 -5.16 -4.84
CA CYS A 85 8.06 -5.29 -3.49
C CYS A 85 7.96 -6.74 -3.01
N ASP A 86 9.07 -7.25 -2.46
CA ASP A 86 9.23 -8.59 -1.93
C ASP A 86 9.19 -8.62 -0.39
N GLY A 87 8.99 -7.46 0.25
CA GLY A 87 9.02 -7.32 1.70
C GLY A 87 10.43 -7.41 2.29
N CYS A 88 11.47 -7.33 1.45
CA CYS A 88 12.85 -7.59 1.81
C CYS A 88 13.01 -8.93 2.55
N TYR A 89 12.37 -10.00 2.07
CA TYR A 89 12.32 -11.28 2.77
C TYR A 89 13.72 -11.82 3.14
N ASP A 90 14.74 -11.59 2.32
CA ASP A 90 16.13 -12.00 2.63
C ASP A 90 16.69 -11.27 3.85
N ARG A 91 16.45 -9.96 3.95
CA ARG A 91 16.84 -9.17 5.14
C ARG A 91 16.10 -9.65 6.38
N VAL A 92 14.80 -9.93 6.24
CA VAL A 92 13.97 -10.40 7.34
C VAL A 92 14.41 -11.78 7.83
N ALA A 93 14.84 -12.67 6.92
CA ALA A 93 15.41 -13.96 7.28
C ALA A 93 16.71 -13.84 8.10
N GLU A 94 17.48 -12.77 7.90
CA GLU A 94 18.65 -12.42 8.72
C GLU A 94 18.31 -11.68 10.04
N GLY A 95 17.02 -11.52 10.36
CA GLY A 95 16.57 -10.79 11.55
C GLY A 95 16.65 -9.26 11.41
N LYS A 96 16.91 -8.73 10.22
CA LYS A 96 16.92 -7.29 9.93
C LYS A 96 15.52 -6.82 9.55
N LYS A 97 15.27 -5.51 9.67
CA LYS A 97 14.03 -4.91 9.18
C LYS A 97 14.07 -4.73 7.66
N PRO A 98 12.91 -4.64 6.98
CA PRO A 98 12.86 -4.19 5.60
C PRO A 98 13.53 -2.83 5.46
N ILE A 99 14.20 -2.59 4.32
CA ILE A 99 15.05 -1.42 4.17
C ILE A 99 14.26 -0.10 4.28
N CYS A 100 13.02 -0.06 3.81
CA CYS A 100 12.16 1.13 3.92
C CYS A 100 11.80 1.46 5.37
N VAL A 101 11.71 0.44 6.24
CA VAL A 101 11.40 0.61 7.67
C VAL A 101 12.64 1.03 8.42
N GLU A 102 13.78 0.38 8.15
CA GLU A 102 15.05 0.69 8.79
C GLU A 102 15.57 2.09 8.43
N SER A 103 15.41 2.49 7.17
CA SER A 103 15.88 3.79 6.69
C SER A 103 14.92 4.96 6.97
N CYS A 104 13.73 4.69 7.52
CA CYS A 104 12.71 5.71 7.73
C CYS A 104 13.21 6.82 8.67
N PRO A 105 13.50 8.04 8.17
CA PRO A 105 14.15 9.08 8.97
C PRO A 105 13.24 9.58 10.10
N LEU A 106 11.92 9.53 9.88
CA LEU A 106 10.92 9.95 10.84
C LEU A 106 10.47 8.83 11.78
N ARG A 107 11.00 7.59 11.61
CA ARG A 107 10.56 6.40 12.36
C ARG A 107 9.03 6.22 12.33
N ALA A 108 8.43 6.55 11.19
CA ALA A 108 7.00 6.49 10.94
C ALA A 108 6.52 5.08 10.52
N LEU A 109 7.45 4.20 10.16
CA LEU A 109 7.18 2.84 9.71
C LEU A 109 7.58 1.82 10.78
N ASP A 110 6.78 0.78 10.92
CA ASP A 110 7.05 -0.38 11.79
C ASP A 110 6.83 -1.66 10.97
N PHE A 111 7.44 -2.78 11.40
CA PHE A 111 7.34 -4.06 10.70
C PHE A 111 7.27 -5.21 11.70
N GLY A 112 6.40 -6.18 11.42
CA GLY A 112 6.21 -7.37 12.23
C GLY A 112 4.92 -8.11 11.86
N PRO A 113 4.59 -9.18 12.59
CA PRO A 113 3.33 -9.90 12.42
C PRO A 113 2.13 -8.95 12.54
N ILE A 114 1.18 -9.05 11.60
CA ILE A 114 0.09 -8.07 11.50
C ILE A 114 -0.77 -8.00 12.77
N ASP A 115 -0.98 -9.12 13.45
CA ASP A 115 -1.79 -9.16 14.68
C ASP A 115 -1.10 -8.42 15.84
N GLU A 116 0.24 -8.45 15.90
CA GLU A 116 1.00 -7.67 16.88
C GLU A 116 0.94 -6.18 16.57
N LEU A 117 1.09 -5.82 15.29
CA LEU A 117 0.98 -4.43 14.85
C LEU A 117 -0.42 -3.86 15.13
N ARG A 118 -1.47 -4.67 14.91
CA ARG A 118 -2.86 -4.25 15.20
C ARG A 118 -3.09 -4.02 16.69
N LYS A 119 -2.58 -4.92 17.55
CA LYS A 119 -2.65 -4.73 19.01
C LYS A 119 -1.94 -3.46 19.46
N LYS A 120 -0.82 -3.12 18.83
CA LYS A 120 0.02 -1.97 19.21
C LYS A 120 -0.51 -0.64 18.67
N HIS A 121 -1.01 -0.63 17.44
CA HIS A 121 -1.28 0.61 16.69
C HIS A 121 -2.76 0.80 16.29
N GLY A 122 -3.63 -0.18 16.59
CA GLY A 122 -5.04 -0.18 16.20
C GLY A 122 -5.30 -0.97 14.91
N GLU A 123 -6.56 -0.98 14.45
CA GLU A 123 -6.98 -1.89 13.35
C GLU A 123 -7.24 -1.20 12.02
N LEU A 124 -7.11 0.13 11.95
CA LEU A 124 -7.43 0.89 10.73
C LEU A 124 -6.48 0.48 9.60
N ALA A 125 -7.04 -0.12 8.54
CA ALA A 125 -6.26 -0.66 7.42
C ALA A 125 -6.46 0.12 6.10
N ALA A 126 -7.26 1.19 6.11
CA ALA A 126 -7.49 2.01 4.92
C ALA A 126 -7.92 3.44 5.29
N VAL A 127 -7.41 4.40 4.51
CA VAL A 127 -7.80 5.82 4.48
C VAL A 127 -7.84 6.25 3.01
N ALA A 128 -8.49 7.36 2.64
CA ALA A 128 -8.42 7.84 1.27
C ALA A 128 -6.96 8.16 0.87
N PRO A 129 -6.54 7.83 -0.36
CA PRO A 129 -7.35 7.33 -1.48
C PRO A 129 -7.31 5.79 -1.61
N LEU A 130 -6.88 5.06 -0.57
CA LEU A 130 -6.78 3.60 -0.64
C LEU A 130 -8.15 2.93 -0.81
N PRO A 131 -8.21 1.78 -1.52
CA PRO A 131 -9.41 0.97 -1.63
C PRO A 131 -9.85 0.44 -0.26
N ARG A 132 -11.12 0.03 -0.16
CA ARG A 132 -11.66 -0.58 1.06
C ARG A 132 -10.91 -1.87 1.40
N ALA A 133 -10.52 -2.02 2.67
CA ALA A 133 -9.70 -3.14 3.13
C ALA A 133 -10.31 -4.52 2.86
N HIS A 134 -11.65 -4.66 2.83
CA HIS A 134 -12.30 -5.96 2.64
C HIS A 134 -12.01 -6.63 1.28
N PHE A 135 -11.57 -5.88 0.26
CA PHE A 135 -11.28 -6.44 -1.07
C PHE A 135 -10.10 -7.42 -1.07
N THR A 136 -9.13 -7.21 -0.18
CA THR A 136 -7.93 -8.07 -0.14
C THR A 136 -7.46 -8.40 1.27
N LYS A 137 -8.07 -7.83 2.31
CA LYS A 137 -7.62 -7.94 3.71
C LYS A 137 -6.11 -7.59 3.84
N PRO A 138 -5.71 -6.35 3.55
CA PRO A 138 -4.30 -5.96 3.51
C PRO A 138 -3.64 -6.11 4.90
N ASN A 139 -2.36 -6.52 4.91
CA ASN A 139 -1.55 -6.57 6.12
C ASN A 139 -0.85 -5.23 6.34
N ILE A 140 -1.67 -4.22 6.65
CA ILE A 140 -1.23 -2.86 6.97
C ILE A 140 -2.06 -2.32 8.13
N VAL A 141 -1.43 -1.49 8.96
CA VAL A 141 -2.09 -0.68 9.98
C VAL A 141 -1.68 0.77 9.76
N ILE A 142 -2.67 1.66 9.76
CA ILE A 142 -2.51 3.08 9.50
C ILE A 142 -2.94 3.83 10.74
N LYS A 143 -1.98 4.50 11.39
CA LYS A 143 -2.31 5.56 12.34
C LYS A 143 -2.63 6.83 11.54
N PRO A 144 -3.90 7.27 11.50
CA PRO A 144 -4.30 8.35 10.61
C PRO A 144 -3.69 9.68 11.06
N ASN A 145 -3.38 10.53 10.08
CA ASN A 145 -3.17 11.95 10.34
C ASN A 145 -4.49 12.56 10.83
N ALA A 146 -4.45 13.62 11.64
CA ALA A 146 -5.67 14.31 12.09
C ALA A 146 -6.58 14.77 10.94
N ASN A 147 -5.99 15.05 9.77
CA ASN A 147 -6.67 15.47 8.55
C ASN A 147 -6.89 14.32 7.55
N SER A 148 -6.58 13.07 7.92
CA SER A 148 -6.83 11.92 7.05
C SER A 148 -8.32 11.78 6.77
N ARG A 149 -8.65 11.54 5.50
CA ARG A 149 -10.04 11.33 5.07
C ARG A 149 -10.38 9.85 5.05
N PRO A 150 -11.63 9.47 5.35
CA PRO A 150 -12.05 8.07 5.31
C PRO A 150 -11.99 7.53 3.87
N THR A 151 -11.80 6.22 3.72
CA THR A 151 -11.85 5.57 2.40
C THR A 151 -13.17 5.86 1.68
N GLY A 152 -13.06 6.24 0.40
CA GLY A 152 -14.20 6.64 -0.42
C GLY A 152 -14.50 8.14 -0.39
N ASP A 153 -13.73 8.92 0.35
CA ASP A 153 -13.78 10.37 0.24
C ASP A 153 -13.48 10.83 -1.20
N THR A 154 -14.28 11.79 -1.66
CA THR A 154 -14.20 12.40 -2.99
C THR A 154 -13.91 13.89 -2.93
N THR A 155 -13.67 14.43 -1.72
CA THR A 155 -13.43 15.87 -1.51
C THR A 155 -11.97 16.28 -1.75
N GLY A 156 -11.06 15.32 -1.92
CA GLY A 156 -9.68 15.56 -2.29
C GLY A 156 -9.24 14.81 -3.55
N TYR A 157 -7.95 14.95 -3.88
CA TYR A 157 -7.30 14.36 -5.03
C TYR A 157 -5.85 13.94 -4.72
N LEU A 158 -5.27 13.14 -5.61
CA LEU A 158 -3.84 12.83 -5.60
C LEU A 158 -3.05 14.05 -6.11
N ALA A 159 -2.51 14.85 -5.18
CA ALA A 159 -1.78 16.06 -5.50
C ALA A 159 -0.45 15.84 -6.23
N ASN A 160 0.16 14.65 -6.08
CA ASN A 160 1.40 14.29 -6.77
C ASN A 160 1.25 12.93 -7.49
N PRO A 161 0.73 12.90 -8.72
CA PRO A 161 0.52 11.64 -9.44
C PRO A 161 1.81 10.97 -9.90
N LYS A 162 2.97 11.67 -9.86
CA LYS A 162 4.27 11.08 -10.22
C LYS A 162 4.85 10.17 -9.15
N GLU A 163 4.31 10.23 -7.93
CA GLU A 163 4.71 9.41 -6.78
C GLU A 163 3.76 8.21 -6.56
N VAL A 164 2.95 7.86 -7.55
CA VAL A 164 1.94 6.80 -7.51
C VAL A 164 2.14 5.83 -8.65
#